data_AF-A0A060BVA6-F1
#
_entry.id   AF-A0A060BVA6-F1
#
_cell.length_a   1.000
_cell.length_b   1.000
_cell.length_c   1.000
_cell.angle_alpha   90.00
_cell.angle_beta   90.00
_cell.angle_gamma   90.00
#
_symmetry.space_group_name_H-M   'P 1'
#
loop_
_entity.id
_entity.type
_entity.pdbx_description
1 polymer ?
#
loop_
_entity_poly.entity_id
_entity_poly.type
_entity_poly.pdbx_seq_one_letter_code
_entity_poly.pdbx_strand_id
1 'polypeptide(L)'
;KYTVLTTKHHDGFALWDTKVGSLSAKKSSPAKRDLITPFAEEVRRQGLRLGLYYSLLDWSNENYPNHTRTESRYDIKKDPKRWEKFCKFNFGQMEELNTTFKPDLYWFDGDWEQKAEDWNSAGIIKMLRSTNPDVIVNSRIQGYGDYG
;
A
#
# COMPACT_ATOMS: atom_id res chain seq x y z
N LYS A 1 -8.90 9.60 -18.67
CA LYS A 1 -9.02 8.11 -18.64
C LYS A 1 -7.83 7.59 -17.85
N TYR A 2 -8.03 6.60 -16.97
CA TYR A 2 -7.00 6.09 -16.07
C TYR A 2 -7.16 4.58 -15.89
N THR A 3 -6.12 3.93 -15.37
CA THR A 3 -6.14 2.52 -14.95
C THR A 3 -5.89 2.42 -13.46
N VAL A 4 -6.34 1.36 -12.80
CA VAL A 4 -5.93 1.05 -11.42
C VAL A 4 -5.55 -0.42 -11.36
N LEU A 5 -4.33 -0.73 -10.90
CA LEU A 5 -3.89 -2.11 -10.70
C LEU A 5 -3.57 -2.36 -9.22
N THR A 6 -4.01 -3.51 -8.72
CA THR A 6 -3.69 -4.02 -7.38
C THR A 6 -2.19 -4.26 -7.27
N THR A 7 -1.48 -3.42 -6.52
CA THR A 7 -0.06 -3.64 -6.21
C THR A 7 0.11 -4.67 -5.10
N LYS A 8 -0.71 -4.57 -4.05
CA LYS A 8 -0.78 -5.49 -2.91
C LYS A 8 -2.22 -5.53 -2.39
N HIS A 9 -2.76 -6.73 -2.15
CA HIS A 9 -4.07 -6.93 -1.54
C HIS A 9 -3.94 -7.25 -0.03
N HIS A 10 -5.04 -7.58 0.64
CA HIS A 10 -5.05 -7.90 2.08
C HIS A 10 -4.20 -9.12 2.44
N ASP A 11 -3.94 -10.00 1.48
CA ASP A 11 -3.04 -11.15 1.63
C ASP A 11 -1.55 -10.77 1.71
N GLY A 12 -1.21 -9.50 1.50
CA GLY A 12 0.16 -8.98 1.61
C GLY A 12 1.07 -9.29 0.43
N PHE A 13 0.58 -9.98 -0.61
CA PHE A 13 1.41 -10.35 -1.75
C PHE A 13 1.67 -9.18 -2.70
N ALA A 14 2.92 -8.72 -2.75
CA ALA A 14 3.33 -7.60 -3.59
C ALA A 14 3.58 -8.03 -5.04
N LEU A 15 3.01 -7.31 -6.02
CA LEU A 15 3.20 -7.58 -7.44
C LEU A 15 4.46 -6.92 -8.06
N TRP A 16 5.17 -6.09 -7.30
CA TRP A 16 6.45 -5.49 -7.68
C TRP A 16 7.61 -6.12 -6.92
N ASP A 17 8.85 -5.84 -7.33
CA ASP A 17 10.05 -6.26 -6.60
C ASP A 17 10.32 -5.35 -5.38
N THR A 18 9.44 -5.43 -4.39
CA THR A 18 9.56 -4.65 -3.13
C THR A 18 10.88 -4.94 -2.43
N LYS A 19 11.61 -3.91 -1.99
CA LYS A 19 12.81 -4.12 -1.15
C LYS A 19 12.42 -4.24 0.32
N VAL A 20 11.24 -3.74 0.68
CA VAL A 20 10.60 -3.90 1.99
C VAL A 20 9.74 -5.18 2.00
N GLY A 21 10.29 -6.24 2.60
CA GLY A 21 9.67 -7.56 2.71
C GLY A 21 10.13 -8.58 1.66
N SER A 22 9.68 -9.82 1.83
CA SER A 22 10.01 -10.94 0.94
C SER A 22 8.81 -11.47 0.14
N LEU A 23 7.58 -11.35 0.64
CA LEU A 23 6.38 -11.87 -0.02
C LEU A 23 6.01 -11.06 -1.28
N SER A 24 6.53 -11.47 -2.43
CA SER A 24 6.32 -10.80 -3.71
C SER A 24 6.33 -11.73 -4.92
N ALA A 25 5.79 -11.26 -6.04
CA ALA A 25 5.83 -11.94 -7.33
C ALA A 25 7.28 -12.25 -7.77
N LYS A 26 8.22 -11.33 -7.54
CA LYS A 26 9.62 -11.52 -7.92
C LYS A 26 10.33 -12.56 -7.05
N LYS A 27 10.13 -12.51 -5.72
CA LYS A 27 10.92 -13.31 -4.76
C LYS A 27 10.25 -14.63 -4.39
N SER A 28 8.93 -14.64 -4.19
CA SER A 28 8.20 -15.74 -3.54
C SER A 28 7.24 -16.51 -4.45
N SER A 29 7.16 -16.18 -5.75
CA SER A 29 6.30 -16.90 -6.70
C SER A 29 7.10 -17.60 -7.80
N PRO A 30 6.51 -18.59 -8.50
CA PRO A 30 7.11 -19.18 -9.71
C PRO A 30 7.29 -18.18 -10.86
N ALA A 31 6.54 -17.07 -10.90
CA ALA A 31 6.64 -16.09 -11.97
C ALA A 31 8.00 -15.35 -11.99
N LYS A 32 8.64 -15.22 -10.82
CA LYS A 32 9.99 -14.63 -10.64
C LYS A 32 10.21 -13.32 -11.41
N ARG A 33 9.19 -12.47 -11.48
CA ARG A 33 9.21 -11.19 -12.19
C ARG A 33 8.40 -10.10 -11.49
N ASP A 34 8.78 -8.85 -11.74
CA ASP A 34 8.01 -7.66 -11.41
C ASP A 34 6.87 -7.50 -12.45
N LEU A 35 5.65 -7.27 -11.97
CA LEU A 35 4.47 -7.08 -12.81
C LEU A 35 4.02 -5.61 -12.88
N ILE A 36 4.42 -4.76 -11.94
CA ILE A 36 4.00 -3.36 -11.86
C ILE A 36 4.83 -2.49 -12.80
N THR A 37 6.14 -2.69 -12.88
CA THR A 37 7.01 -1.91 -13.77
C THR A 37 6.57 -1.97 -15.24
N PRO A 38 6.44 -3.15 -15.89
CA PRO A 38 6.02 -3.22 -17.29
C PRO A 38 4.59 -2.70 -17.51
N PHE A 39 3.70 -2.87 -16.53
CA PHE A 39 2.35 -2.32 -16.60
C PHE A 39 2.37 -0.78 -16.59
N ALA A 40 3.12 -0.18 -15.66
CA ALA A 40 3.21 1.27 -15.53
C ALA A 40 3.82 1.93 -16.78
N GLU A 41 4.85 1.31 -17.36
CA GLU A 41 5.47 1.74 -18.62
C GLU A 41 4.46 1.72 -19.76
N GLU A 42 3.70 0.63 -19.91
CA GLU A 42 2.71 0.50 -20.97
C GLU A 42 1.53 1.47 -20.81
N VAL A 43 1.01 1.64 -19.60
CA VAL A 43 -0.06 2.62 -19.30
C VAL A 43 0.36 4.03 -19.73
N ARG A 44 1.60 4.42 -19.40
CA ARG A 44 2.16 5.71 -19.80
C ARG A 44 2.36 5.82 -21.30
N ARG A 45 2.84 4.76 -21.96
CA ARG A 45 3.00 4.70 -23.42
C ARG A 45 1.67 4.91 -24.15
N GLN A 46 0.57 4.45 -23.58
CA GLN A 46 -0.78 4.65 -24.09
C GLN A 46 -1.39 6.02 -23.74
N GLY A 47 -0.64 6.89 -23.06
CA GLY A 47 -1.13 8.21 -22.64
C GLY A 47 -2.23 8.16 -21.56
N LEU A 48 -2.31 7.05 -20.82
CA LEU A 48 -3.26 6.88 -19.73
C LEU A 48 -2.64 7.29 -18.39
N ARG A 49 -3.49 7.72 -17.46
CA ARG A 49 -3.07 8.02 -16.08
C ARG A 49 -2.89 6.72 -15.28
N LEU A 50 -1.81 6.64 -14.52
CA LEU A 50 -1.42 5.49 -13.72
C LEU A 50 -2.03 5.57 -12.32
N GLY A 51 -2.98 4.70 -12.02
CA GLY A 51 -3.46 4.45 -10.67
C GLY A 51 -2.91 3.15 -10.09
N LEU A 52 -2.57 3.18 -8.82
CA LEU A 52 -2.13 2.02 -8.06
C LEU A 52 -3.09 1.79 -6.88
N TYR A 53 -3.62 0.58 -6.79
CA TYR A 53 -4.34 0.13 -5.61
C TYR A 53 -3.34 -0.38 -4.57
N TYR A 54 -3.58 -0.06 -3.30
CA TYR A 54 -2.79 -0.54 -2.17
C TYR A 54 -3.66 -0.86 -0.95
N SER A 55 -3.56 -2.07 -0.43
CA SER A 55 -4.20 -2.46 0.82
C SER A 55 -3.40 -1.98 2.03
N LEU A 56 -4.04 -1.21 2.92
CA LEU A 56 -3.49 -0.88 4.25
C LEU A 56 -3.37 -2.13 5.13
N LEU A 57 -4.27 -3.10 4.96
CA LEU A 57 -4.21 -4.39 5.64
C LEU A 57 -3.08 -5.26 5.09
N ASP A 58 -2.53 -6.10 5.96
CA ASP A 58 -1.60 -7.16 5.59
C ASP A 58 -1.72 -8.36 6.53
N TRP A 59 -2.63 -9.27 6.23
CA TRP A 59 -2.90 -10.45 7.05
C TRP A 59 -1.75 -11.47 7.08
N SER A 60 -0.82 -11.37 6.12
CA SER A 60 0.37 -12.21 6.05
C SER A 60 1.51 -11.71 6.94
N ASN A 61 1.58 -10.40 7.19
CA ASN A 61 2.67 -9.82 7.97
C ASN A 61 2.50 -10.18 9.45
N GLU A 62 3.52 -10.82 10.03
CA GLU A 62 3.51 -11.22 11.44
C GLU A 62 3.34 -10.02 12.40
N ASN A 63 3.70 -8.81 11.98
CA ASN A 63 3.56 -7.62 12.80
C ASN A 63 2.17 -6.98 12.69
N TYR A 64 1.31 -7.45 11.77
CA TYR A 64 -0.07 -6.98 11.66
C TYR A 64 -0.95 -7.60 12.76
N PRO A 65 -1.85 -6.82 13.42
CA PRO A 65 -2.65 -7.31 14.54
C PRO A 65 -3.68 -8.36 14.16
N ASN A 66 -4.07 -8.48 12.89
CA ASN A 66 -5.08 -9.46 12.47
C ASN A 66 -4.48 -10.53 11.55
N HIS A 67 -4.87 -11.79 11.75
CA HIS A 67 -4.55 -12.88 10.83
C HIS A 67 -5.60 -13.06 9.74
N THR A 68 -6.86 -12.78 10.08
CA THR A 68 -7.99 -12.78 9.16
C THR A 68 -8.97 -11.71 9.63
N ARG A 69 -10.07 -11.51 8.88
CA ARG A 69 -11.15 -10.60 9.26
C ARG A 69 -11.78 -10.90 10.64
N THR A 70 -11.66 -12.14 11.13
CA THR A 70 -12.29 -12.59 12.39
C THR A 70 -11.29 -13.05 13.45
N GLU A 71 -10.01 -13.12 13.12
CA GLU A 71 -8.97 -13.64 14.01
C GLU A 71 -7.88 -12.58 14.22
N SER A 72 -7.71 -12.17 15.47
CA SER A 72 -6.67 -11.23 15.90
C SER A 72 -5.49 -11.97 16.54
N ARG A 73 -4.28 -11.50 16.24
CA ARG A 73 -3.02 -11.93 16.85
C ARG A 73 -2.75 -11.20 18.17
N TYR A 74 -3.02 -9.89 18.20
CA TYR A 74 -2.73 -9.04 19.36
C TYR A 74 -3.48 -7.69 19.27
N ASP A 75 -3.60 -7.03 20.42
CA ASP A 75 -4.10 -5.64 20.53
C ASP A 75 -2.93 -4.65 20.40
N ILE A 76 -3.01 -3.73 19.45
CA ILE A 76 -1.96 -2.73 19.16
C ILE A 76 -1.59 -1.88 20.37
N LYS A 77 -2.51 -1.69 21.33
CA LYS A 77 -2.25 -0.93 22.57
C LYS A 77 -1.42 -1.71 23.58
N LYS A 78 -1.48 -3.05 23.51
CA LYS A 78 -0.70 -3.95 24.39
C LYS A 78 0.70 -4.22 23.85
N ASP A 79 0.90 -4.12 22.53
CA ASP A 79 2.21 -4.24 21.89
C ASP A 79 2.45 -3.15 20.83
N PRO A 80 2.64 -1.89 21.26
CA PRO A 80 2.82 -0.76 20.35
C PRO A 80 4.12 -0.86 19.54
N LYS A 81 5.13 -1.57 20.06
CA LYS A 81 6.41 -1.76 19.35
C LYS A 81 6.25 -2.68 18.15
N ARG A 82 5.44 -3.73 18.25
CA ARG A 82 5.12 -4.60 17.12
C ARG A 82 4.29 -3.85 16.08
N TRP A 83 3.32 -3.04 16.51
CA TRP A 83 2.57 -2.18 15.60
C TRP A 83 3.45 -1.19 14.86
N GLU A 84 4.38 -0.53 15.56
CA GLU A 84 5.33 0.42 14.94
C GLU A 84 6.19 -0.25 13.86
N LYS A 85 6.63 -1.50 14.06
CA LYS A 85 7.35 -2.26 13.02
C LYS A 85 6.50 -2.47 11.77
N PHE A 86 5.22 -2.79 11.95
CA PHE A 86 4.29 -2.92 10.84
C PHE A 86 4.06 -1.58 10.12
N CYS A 87 3.83 -0.49 10.86
CA CYS A 87 3.69 0.84 10.25
C CYS A 87 4.94 1.22 9.44
N LYS A 88 6.15 0.98 9.97
CA LYS A 88 7.41 1.22 9.24
C LYS A 88 7.49 0.41 7.94
N PHE A 89 7.11 -0.87 7.99
CA PHE A 89 7.02 -1.71 6.80
C PHE A 89 6.03 -1.15 5.77
N ASN A 90 4.82 -0.78 6.21
CA ASN A 90 3.75 -0.26 5.36
C ASN A 90 4.15 1.07 4.70
N PHE A 91 4.73 2.00 5.48
CA PHE A 91 5.27 3.26 4.98
C PHE A 91 6.39 3.05 3.96
N GLY A 92 7.33 2.14 4.23
CA GLY A 92 8.42 1.85 3.32
C GLY A 92 7.94 1.33 1.95
N GLN A 93 6.93 0.45 1.93
CA GLN A 93 6.35 -0.01 0.66
C GLN A 93 5.65 1.10 -0.12
N MET A 94 4.86 1.95 0.55
CA MET A 94 4.20 3.07 -0.12
C MET A 94 5.21 4.11 -0.62
N GLU A 95 6.30 4.36 0.13
CA GLU A 95 7.40 5.23 -0.30
C GLU A 95 8.11 4.67 -1.54
N GLU A 96 8.40 3.36 -1.57
CA GLU A 96 8.98 2.70 -2.75
C GLU A 96 8.09 2.87 -3.99
N LEU A 97 6.79 2.60 -3.87
CA LEU A 97 5.84 2.73 -4.98
C LEU A 97 5.76 4.20 -5.45
N ASN A 98 5.66 5.13 -4.51
CA ASN A 98 5.50 6.55 -4.84
C ASN A 98 6.74 7.14 -5.51
N THR A 99 7.93 6.81 -5.01
CA THR A 99 9.20 7.31 -5.57
C THR A 99 9.53 6.68 -6.91
N THR A 100 9.28 5.38 -7.07
CA THR A 100 9.60 4.62 -8.29
C THR A 100 8.59 4.90 -9.40
N PHE A 101 7.30 4.82 -9.08
CA PHE A 101 6.24 4.86 -10.08
C PHE A 101 5.51 6.19 -10.16
N LYS A 102 5.59 7.09 -9.17
CA LYS A 102 4.87 8.38 -9.16
C LYS A 102 3.45 8.29 -9.76
N PRO A 103 2.55 7.49 -9.16
CA PRO A 103 1.22 7.28 -9.73
C PRO A 103 0.41 8.58 -9.70
N ASP A 104 -0.50 8.76 -10.67
CA ASP A 104 -1.47 9.85 -10.66
C ASP A 104 -2.57 9.61 -9.59
N LEU A 105 -2.81 8.36 -9.19
CA LEU A 105 -3.85 7.97 -8.25
C LEU A 105 -3.39 6.86 -7.29
N TYR A 106 -3.58 7.06 -5.98
CA TYR A 106 -3.65 5.98 -5.00
C TYR A 106 -5.09 5.60 -4.71
N TRP A 107 -5.38 4.31 -4.85
CA TRP A 107 -6.64 3.72 -4.43
C TRP A 107 -6.37 2.85 -3.19
N PHE A 108 -6.60 3.42 -2.01
CA PHE A 108 -6.44 2.68 -0.77
C PHE A 108 -7.64 1.80 -0.46
N ASP A 109 -7.38 0.72 0.26
CA ASP A 109 -8.41 -0.13 0.85
C ASP A 109 -8.01 -0.62 2.23
N GLY A 110 -8.99 -1.09 2.99
CA GLY A 110 -8.72 -1.75 4.27
C GLY A 110 -8.57 -0.80 5.44
N ASP A 111 -9.18 0.37 5.37
CA ASP A 111 -9.10 1.37 6.42
C ASP A 111 -9.94 1.02 7.67
N TRP A 112 -10.87 0.07 7.57
CA TRP A 112 -11.83 -0.26 8.66
C TRP A 112 -11.25 -0.99 9.89
N GLU A 113 -10.04 -1.56 9.82
CA GLU A 113 -9.50 -2.37 10.95
C GLU A 113 -8.78 -1.55 12.01
N GLN A 114 -8.30 -0.34 11.69
CA GLN A 114 -7.65 0.57 12.66
C GLN A 114 -8.15 1.99 12.43
N LYS A 115 -7.97 2.90 13.40
CA LYS A 115 -8.35 4.30 13.24
C LYS A 115 -7.32 5.07 12.41
N ALA A 116 -7.72 6.20 11.86
CA ALA A 116 -6.85 7.08 11.07
C ALA A 116 -5.56 7.46 11.81
N GLU A 117 -5.65 7.69 13.13
CA GLU A 117 -4.51 8.03 13.97
C GLU A 117 -3.55 6.85 14.11
N ASP A 118 -4.08 5.64 14.31
CA ASP A 118 -3.30 4.41 14.46
C ASP A 118 -2.59 4.03 13.16
N TRP A 119 -3.24 4.29 12.01
CA TRP A 119 -2.63 4.19 10.68
C TRP A 119 -1.60 5.27 10.38
N ASN A 120 -1.63 6.39 11.12
CA ASN A 120 -0.97 7.64 10.76
C ASN A 120 -1.34 8.10 9.33
N SER A 121 -2.64 8.13 9.01
CA SER A 121 -3.16 8.54 7.69
C SER A 121 -2.62 9.90 7.25
N ALA A 122 -2.55 10.88 8.16
CA ALA A 122 -1.96 12.19 7.89
C ALA A 122 -0.49 12.09 7.44
N GLY A 123 0.30 11.25 8.11
CA GLY A 123 1.69 10.99 7.76
C GLY A 123 1.84 10.29 6.41
N ILE A 124 0.95 9.35 6.08
CA ILE A 124 0.93 8.68 4.77
C ILE A 124 0.73 9.72 3.68
N ILE A 125 -0.32 10.55 3.76
CA ILE A 125 -0.60 11.58 2.76
C ILE A 125 0.55 12.57 2.63
N LYS A 126 1.11 13.02 3.76
CA LYS A 126 2.27 13.92 3.77
C LYS A 126 3.47 13.30 3.05
N MET A 127 3.76 12.03 3.30
CA MET A 127 4.85 11.32 2.64
C MET A 127 4.61 11.21 1.13
N LEU A 128 3.42 10.81 0.70
CA LEU A 128 3.09 10.69 -0.71
C LEU A 128 3.25 12.03 -1.45
N ARG A 129 2.68 13.10 -0.89
CA ARG A 129 2.70 14.43 -1.51
C ARG A 129 4.06 15.12 -1.45
N SER A 130 4.99 14.66 -0.60
CA SER A 130 6.33 15.22 -0.53
C SER A 130 7.15 15.00 -1.81
N THR A 131 6.88 13.92 -2.55
CA THR A 131 7.60 13.55 -3.78
C THR A 131 6.68 13.47 -5.01
N ASN A 132 5.36 13.54 -4.79
CA ASN A 132 4.32 13.48 -5.81
C ASN A 132 3.14 14.41 -5.40
N PRO A 133 3.30 15.75 -5.51
CA PRO A 133 2.37 16.72 -4.92
C PRO A 133 0.95 16.68 -5.50
N ASP A 134 0.81 16.25 -6.75
CA ASP A 134 -0.46 16.22 -7.47
C ASP A 134 -1.19 14.87 -7.38
N VAL A 135 -0.69 13.93 -6.57
CA VAL A 135 -1.30 12.61 -6.44
C VAL A 135 -2.70 12.70 -5.84
N ILE A 136 -3.65 12.05 -6.51
CA ILE A 136 -5.03 11.95 -6.06
C ILE A 136 -5.17 10.73 -5.15
N VAL A 137 -5.93 10.84 -4.07
CA VAL A 137 -6.18 9.73 -3.13
C VAL A 137 -7.69 9.55 -2.89
N ASN A 138 -8.19 8.32 -2.87
CA ASN A 138 -9.60 8.03 -2.56
C ASN A 138 -9.93 8.20 -1.07
N SER A 139 -11.22 8.19 -0.72
CA SER A 139 -11.72 8.42 0.65
C SER A 139 -11.40 7.31 1.66
N ARG A 140 -10.93 6.13 1.21
CA ARG A 140 -10.55 4.97 2.05
C ARG A 140 -9.20 5.12 2.75
N ILE A 141 -9.01 6.30 3.33
CA ILE A 141 -7.92 6.66 4.22
C ILE A 141 -8.46 7.52 5.38
N GLN A 142 -9.73 7.29 5.76
CA GLN A 142 -10.44 7.89 6.89
C GLN A 142 -10.34 9.42 7.00
N GLY A 143 -10.88 10.12 6.00
CA GLY A 143 -10.99 11.60 6.03
C GLY A 143 -9.79 12.36 5.47
N TYR A 144 -8.78 11.65 4.96
CA TYR A 144 -7.60 12.24 4.33
C TYR A 144 -7.57 12.06 2.80
N GLY A 145 -8.68 11.62 2.20
CA GLY A 145 -8.82 11.45 0.76
C GLY A 145 -9.34 12.71 0.05
N ASP A 146 -9.10 12.79 -1.25
CA ASP A 146 -9.52 13.92 -2.11
C ASP A 146 -10.93 13.75 -2.67
N TYR A 147 -11.42 12.52 -2.74
CA TYR A 147 -12.72 12.20 -3.32
C TYR A 147 -13.28 10.89 -2.80
N GLY A 148 -14.61 10.78 -2.79
CA GLY A 148 -15.36 9.57 -2.49
C GLY A 148 -16.45 9.78 -1.47
#